data_AF-A0A349VIQ7-F1
#
_entry.id   AF-A0A349VIQ7-F1
#
_cell.length_a   1.000
_cell.length_b   1.000
_cell.length_c   1.000
_cell.angle_alpha   90.00
_cell.angle_beta   90.00
_cell.angle_gamma   90.00
#
_symmetry.space_group_name_H-M   'P 1'
#
loop_
_entity.id
_entity.type
_entity.pdbx_description
1 polymer ?
#
loop_
_entity_poly.entity_id
_entity_poly.type
_entity_poly.pdbx_seq_one_letter_code
_entity_poly.pdbx_strand_id
1 'polypeptide(L)' 'MMAYIDPHIHMVSRTTDDYRRMAQAGCVAITEPAFWAGFDRSSPAGFYDYFRQLTDVEPKRAAQYGI' A
#
# COMPACT_ATOMS: atom_id res chain seq x y z
N MET A 1 17.86 -2.22 -13.42
CA MET A 1 16.97 -1.15 -12.93
C MET A 1 17.58 -0.59 -11.65
N MET A 2 17.50 0.71 -11.40
CA MET A 2 17.97 1.29 -10.12
C MET A 2 16.89 1.09 -9.06
N ALA A 3 17.28 0.66 -7.86
CA ALA A 3 16.34 0.47 -6.76
C ALA A 3 15.82 1.83 -6.25
N TYR A 4 14.53 1.93 -5.96
CA TYR A 4 13.92 3.13 -5.41
C TYR A 4 12.86 2.82 -4.34
N ILE A 5 12.62 3.79 -3.48
CA ILE A 5 11.53 3.79 -2.49
C ILE A 5 10.47 4.75 -2.99
N ASP A 6 9.22 4.29 -3.09
CA ASP A 6 8.10 5.19 -3.38
C ASP A 6 7.70 5.94 -2.09
N PRO A 7 7.80 7.28 -2.06
CA PRO A 7 7.57 8.03 -0.84
C PRO A 7 6.09 8.23 -0.51
N HIS A 8 5.16 7.93 -1.43
CA HIS A 8 3.73 8.12 -1.21
C HIS A 8 2.88 7.30 -2.19
N ILE A 9 2.28 6.21 -1.71
CA ILE A 9 1.30 5.44 -2.48
C ILE A 9 0.22 4.82 -1.60
N HIS A 10 -1.02 4.76 -2.10
CA HIS A 10 -2.14 4.10 -1.41
C HIS A 10 -2.36 2.70 -1.98
N MET A 11 -1.75 1.66 -1.39
CA MET A 11 -1.84 0.28 -1.90
C MET A 11 -3.20 -0.38 -1.69
N VAL A 12 -3.99 0.13 -0.75
CA VAL A 12 -5.43 -0.21 -0.65
C VAL A 12 -6.17 -0.02 -1.99
N SER A 13 -5.74 0.95 -2.82
CA SER A 13 -6.34 1.26 -4.12
C SER A 13 -5.57 0.65 -5.30
N ARG A 14 -4.60 -0.23 -5.04
CA ARG A 14 -3.76 -0.86 -6.07
C ARG A 14 -4.08 -2.34 -6.25
N THR A 15 -3.90 -2.78 -7.49
CA THR A 15 -4.07 -4.17 -7.90
C THR A 15 -2.78 -4.95 -7.74
N THR A 16 -2.87 -6.28 -7.86
CA THR A 16 -1.68 -7.15 -7.96
C THR A 16 -0.79 -6.84 -9.15
N ASP A 17 -1.37 -6.33 -10.25
CA ASP A 17 -0.58 -5.95 -11.44
C ASP A 17 0.24 -4.70 -11.20
N ASP A 18 -0.24 -3.78 -10.35
CA ASP A 18 0.52 -2.60 -9.97
C ASP A 18 1.76 -3.00 -9.16
N TYR A 19 1.64 -3.93 -8.21
CA TYR A 19 2.79 -4.49 -7.49
C TYR A 19 3.83 -5.11 -8.45
N ARG A 20 3.39 -5.89 -9.45
CA ARG A 20 4.30 -6.45 -10.47
C ARG A 20 5.03 -5.37 -11.26
N ARG A 21 4.31 -4.35 -11.72
CA ARG A 21 4.88 -3.23 -12.47
C ARG A 21 5.86 -2.42 -11.63
N MET A 22 5.55 -2.19 -10.35
CA MET A 22 6.42 -1.49 -9.41
C MET A 22 7.71 -2.27 -9.16
N ALA A 23 7.62 -3.59 -8.92
CA ALA A 23 8.81 -4.44 -8.74
C ALA A 23 9.67 -4.45 -10.01
N GLN A 24 9.05 -4.57 -11.19
CA GLN A 24 9.75 -4.44 -12.49
C GLN A 24 10.38 -3.06 -12.67
N ALA A 25 9.75 -2.01 -12.13
CA ALA A 25 10.27 -0.65 -12.12
C ALA A 25 11.46 -0.44 -11.17
N GLY A 26 11.77 -1.42 -10.31
CA GLY A 26 12.83 -1.31 -9.29
C GLY A 26 12.36 -0.75 -7.95
N CYS A 27 11.05 -0.70 -7.69
CA CYS A 27 10.53 -0.34 -6.39
C CYS A 27 10.87 -1.44 -5.38
N VAL A 28 11.45 -1.07 -4.24
CA VAL A 28 11.87 -2.02 -3.18
C VAL A 28 11.26 -1.73 -1.82
N ALA A 29 10.56 -0.60 -1.68
CA ALA A 29 9.78 -0.24 -0.52
C ALA A 29 8.81 0.90 -0.87
N ILE A 30 7.76 1.03 -0.08
CA ILE A 30 6.67 1.99 -0.27
C ILE A 30 6.30 2.63 1.06
N THR A 31 5.94 3.90 1.02
CA THR A 31 5.34 4.59 2.17
C THR A 31 3.85 4.78 1.89
N GLU A 32 3.01 4.12 2.67
CA GLU A 32 1.56 4.26 2.58
C GLU A 32 1.01 5.19 3.66
N PRO A 33 0.32 6.28 3.30
CA PRO A 33 -0.21 7.22 4.28
C PRO A 33 -1.48 6.70 4.96
N ALA A 34 -1.58 6.89 6.28
CA ALA A 34 -2.71 6.39 7.08
C ALA A 34 -3.94 7.32 7.18
N PHE A 35 -3.98 8.43 6.43
CA PHE A 35 -4.98 9.49 6.67
C PHE A 35 -6.30 9.34 5.88
N TRP A 36 -6.29 8.83 4.65
CA TRP A 36 -7.48 8.75 3.79
C TRP A 36 -7.59 7.44 3.02
N ALA A 37 -8.73 6.76 3.17
CA ALA A 37 -9.02 5.46 2.57
C ALA A 37 -9.67 5.56 1.17
N GLY A 38 -9.76 6.77 0.59
CA GLY A 38 -10.43 7.01 -0.69
C GLY A 38 -11.94 7.30 -0.59
N PHE A 39 -12.48 7.41 0.62
CA PHE A 39 -13.89 7.73 0.89
C PHE A 39 -14.07 8.34 2.28
N ASP A 40 -15.21 9.00 2.49
CA ASP A 40 -15.58 9.55 3.79
C ASP A 40 -16.00 8.44 4.75
N ARG A 41 -15.43 8.46 5.95
CA ARG A 41 -15.73 7.47 6.98
C ARG A 41 -17.06 7.81 7.63
N SER A 42 -17.96 6.83 7.72
CA SER A 42 -19.23 6.98 8.44
C SER A 42 -19.10 6.86 9.96
N SER A 43 -17.94 6.37 10.46
CA SER A 43 -17.67 6.23 11.89
C SER A 43 -16.17 6.13 12.18
N PRO A 44 -15.73 6.32 13.45
CA PRO A 44 -14.36 6.07 13.87
C PRO A 44 -13.89 4.62 13.67
N ALA A 45 -14.80 3.64 13.70
CA ALA A 45 -14.47 2.24 13.44
C ALA A 45 -13.88 2.04 12.04
N GLY A 46 -14.33 2.82 11.05
CA GLY A 46 -13.76 2.78 9.70
C GLY A 46 -12.28 3.20 9.64
N PHE A 47 -11.79 4.01 10.59
CA PHE A 47 -10.35 4.27 10.71
C PHE A 47 -9.61 3.03 11.21
N TYR A 48 -10.14 2.37 12.23
CA TYR A 48 -9.54 1.16 12.80
C TYR A 48 -9.41 0.04 11.75
N ASP A 49 -10.47 -0.23 10.99
CA ASP A 49 -10.45 -1.26 9.96
C ASP A 49 -9.47 -0.93 8.83
N TYR A 50 -9.43 0.34 8.39
CA TYR A 50 -8.45 0.80 7.41
C TYR A 50 -7.01 0.66 7.94
N PHE A 51 -6.77 1.04 9.19
CA PHE A 51 -5.44 0.92 9.80
C PHE A 51 -4.98 -0.54 9.85
N ARG A 52 -5.89 -1.49 10.16
CA ARG A 52 -5.59 -2.93 10.08
C ARG A 52 -5.24 -3.39 8.67
N GLN A 53 -5.91 -2.85 7.64
CA GLN A 53 -5.52 -3.13 6.25
C GLN A 53 -4.07 -2.69 5.98
N LEU A 54 -3.69 -1.50 6.44
CA LEU A 54 -2.33 -0.97 6.26
C LEU A 54 -1.26 -1.76 7.02
N THR A 55 -1.55 -2.25 8.22
CA THR A 55 -0.52 -2.89 9.06
C THR A 55 -0.47 -4.41 8.91
N ASP A 56 -1.62 -5.05 8.67
CA ASP A 56 -1.73 -6.50 8.74
C ASP A 56 -1.84 -7.15 7.35
N VAL A 57 -2.30 -6.40 6.34
CA VAL A 57 -2.61 -6.91 4.99
C VAL A 57 -1.61 -6.39 3.95
N GLU A 58 -1.47 -5.08 3.79
CA GLU A 58 -0.63 -4.51 2.74
C GLU A 58 0.85 -4.95 2.81
N PRO A 59 1.51 -5.08 3.98
CA PRO A 59 2.88 -5.57 4.04
C PRO A 59 3.02 -7.02 3.55
N LYS A 60 1.99 -7.85 3.78
CA LYS A 60 1.97 -9.24 3.27
C LYS A 60 1.73 -9.28 1.77
N ARG A 61 0.93 -8.35 1.23
CA ARG A 61 0.73 -8.22 -0.22
C ARG A 61 2.02 -7.76 -0.90
N ALA A 62 2.68 -6.73 -0.37
CA ALA A 62 3.96 -6.22 -0.87
C ALA A 62 5.05 -7.31 -0.91
N ALA A 63 5.18 -8.07 0.19
CA ALA A 63 6.17 -9.14 0.31
C ALA A 63 6.04 -10.23 -0.77
N GLN A 64 4.85 -10.47 -1.33
CA GLN A 64 4.66 -11.44 -2.42
C GLN A 64 5.34 -11.01 -3.73
N TYR A 65 5.70 -9.73 -3.87
CA TYR A 65 6.32 -9.16 -5.06
C TYR A 65 7.73 -8.64 -4.81
N GLY A 66 8.29 -8.85 -3.61
CA GLY A 66 9.62 -8.37 -3.24
C GLY A 66 9.69 -6.86 -3.00
N ILE A 67 8.57 -6.25 -2.60
CA ILE A 67 8.46 -4.85 -2.15
C ILE A 67 8.17 -4.84 -0.64
#